data_AF-A0A495ANW7-F1
#
_entry.id   AF-A0A495ANW7-F1
#
_cell.length_a   1.000
_cell.length_b   1.000
_cell.length_c   1.000
_cell.angle_alpha   90.00
_cell.angle_beta   90.00
_cell.angle_gamma   90.00
#
_symmetry.space_group_name_H-M   'P 1'
#
loop_
_entity.id
_entity.type
_entity.pdbx_description
1 polymer ?
#
loop_
_entity_poly.entity_id
_entity_poly.type
_entity_poly.pdbx_seq_one_letter_code
_entity_poly.pdbx_strand_id
1 'polypeptide(L)'
;MDNHQHPVRFYQRLLSWVISTLLATQPLLPAVAATLTPSAPGTQTDRAGNGVPVVNIATPNGAGISHNQFKDYNVGKEGLILNNATGQLNQTQLGGLIQNNPNLKAGQEARGIINEVNGGNRSQLQGYTEVAGKAANVMVANPYGITCNGCGFINTPNVTLTTGKPVFDAAGNLLAVDVKKGAITIEGQGLNASQADALSIISRATEVNAQIHAKDLKVIAGANRVDANGNATAIAGEGAAPVVAVDTGALGGMYANRIRLVSSDKGVGVNLGNLNARQGDIQLDASGKLTVKNSLASGSLTAKGESVALGGEHK
;
A
#
# COMPACT_ATOMS: atom_id res chain seq x y z
N MET A 1 2.27 -4.04 63.55
CA MET A 1 2.99 -4.80 62.51
C MET A 1 2.20 -6.06 62.29
N ASP A 2 1.55 -6.24 61.15
CA ASP A 2 1.19 -7.58 60.65
C ASP A 2 0.94 -7.48 59.14
N ASN A 3 1.97 -7.83 58.38
CA ASN A 3 2.00 -7.78 56.92
C ASN A 3 1.75 -9.21 56.42
N HIS A 4 0.48 -9.63 56.38
CA HIS A 4 0.11 -10.92 55.81
C HIS A 4 0.18 -10.86 54.28
N GLN A 5 1.37 -11.11 53.73
CA GLN A 5 1.52 -11.42 52.31
C GLN A 5 0.97 -12.83 52.06
N HIS A 6 -0.15 -12.91 51.33
CA HIS A 6 -0.71 -14.18 50.88
C HIS A 6 0.33 -14.95 50.03
N PRO A 7 0.57 -16.25 50.29
CA PRO A 7 1.50 -17.03 49.49
C PRO A 7 0.96 -17.17 48.06
N VAL A 8 1.71 -16.62 47.10
CA VAL A 8 1.38 -16.66 45.68
C VAL A 8 1.27 -18.13 45.24
N ARG A 9 0.13 -18.51 44.64
CA ARG A 9 -0.15 -19.91 44.28
C ARG A 9 0.84 -20.40 43.23
N PHE A 10 1.25 -21.67 43.31
CA PHE A 10 2.24 -22.28 42.41
C PHE A 10 1.93 -22.05 40.92
N TYR A 11 0.66 -22.15 40.52
CA TYR A 11 0.23 -21.91 39.14
C TYR A 11 0.42 -20.46 38.66
N GLN A 12 0.30 -19.47 39.56
CA GLN A 12 0.55 -18.06 39.21
C GLN A 12 2.05 -17.79 38.99
N ARG A 13 2.91 -18.46 39.78
CA ARG A 13 4.36 -18.42 39.57
C ARG A 13 4.74 -19.06 38.24
N LEU A 14 4.17 -20.23 37.94
CA LEU A 14 4.43 -20.94 36.70
C LEU A 14 3.95 -20.15 35.47
N LEU A 15 2.76 -19.56 35.55
CA LEU A 15 2.23 -18.67 34.51
C LEU A 15 3.09 -17.42 34.32
N SER A 16 3.53 -16.77 35.40
CA SER A 16 4.42 -15.60 35.33
C SER A 16 5.76 -15.95 34.70
N TRP A 17 6.30 -17.13 34.99
CA TRP A 17 7.54 -17.61 34.36
C TRP A 17 7.34 -17.87 32.87
N VAL A 18 6.24 -18.51 32.47
CA VAL A 18 5.90 -18.75 31.06
C VAL A 18 5.70 -17.44 30.29
N ILE A 19 5.01 -16.46 30.87
CA ILE A 19 4.80 -15.15 30.25
C ILE A 19 6.13 -14.39 30.16
N SER A 20 6.95 -14.41 31.22
CA SER A 20 8.25 -13.74 31.22
C SER A 20 9.23 -14.37 30.22
N THR A 21 9.23 -15.70 30.07
CA THR A 21 10.04 -16.36 29.05
C THR A 21 9.49 -16.14 27.64
N LEU A 22 8.17 -16.10 27.43
CA LEU A 22 7.58 -15.72 26.14
C LEU A 22 7.98 -14.29 25.75
N LEU A 23 7.92 -13.34 26.69
CA LEU A 23 8.26 -11.94 26.46
C LEU A 23 9.77 -11.75 26.26
N ALA A 24 10.60 -12.45 27.04
CA ALA A 24 12.06 -12.36 26.94
C ALA A 24 12.62 -13.03 25.67
N THR A 25 11.91 -13.99 25.08
CA THR A 25 12.32 -14.68 23.84
C THR A 25 11.70 -14.06 22.57
N GLN A 26 10.91 -12.99 22.70
CA GLN A 26 10.08 -12.48 21.60
C GLN A 26 10.76 -11.68 20.47
N PRO A 27 12.08 -11.38 20.46
CA PRO A 27 12.72 -10.96 19.22
C PRO A 27 13.93 -11.83 18.87
N LEU A 28 13.67 -13.06 18.42
CA LEU A 28 14.57 -13.82 17.55
C LEU A 28 13.83 -14.29 16.29
N LEU A 29 12.88 -13.49 15.80
CA LEU A 29 12.45 -13.67 14.42
C LEU A 29 13.64 -13.27 13.54
N PRO A 30 14.16 -14.15 12.67
CA PRO A 30 15.14 -13.74 11.69
C PRO A 30 14.55 -12.56 10.94
N ALA A 31 15.34 -11.49 10.78
CA ALA A 31 14.99 -10.44 9.83
C ALA A 31 14.84 -11.12 8.48
N VAL A 32 13.59 -11.33 8.05
CA VAL A 32 13.31 -11.79 6.70
C VAL A 32 13.79 -10.66 5.83
N ALA A 33 14.97 -10.82 5.23
CA ALA A 33 15.49 -9.85 4.28
C ALA A 33 14.41 -9.58 3.23
N ALA A 34 14.25 -8.32 2.83
CA ALA A 34 13.29 -7.98 1.81
C ALA A 34 13.63 -8.76 0.52
N THR A 35 12.80 -9.75 0.20
CA THR A 35 13.01 -10.60 -0.97
C THR A 35 12.42 -9.94 -2.21
N LEU A 36 13.25 -9.85 -3.24
CA LEU A 36 12.89 -9.43 -4.60
C LEU A 36 13.27 -10.56 -5.53
N THR A 37 12.29 -11.22 -6.13
CA THR A 37 12.50 -12.36 -7.03
C THR A 37 11.86 -12.10 -8.39
N PRO A 38 12.56 -11.40 -9.31
CA PRO A 38 12.08 -11.20 -10.67
C PRO A 38 11.70 -12.53 -11.34
N SER A 39 10.59 -12.53 -12.07
CA SER A 39 9.98 -13.71 -12.68
C SER A 39 9.80 -13.60 -14.19
N ALA A 40 10.12 -12.44 -14.76
CA ALA A 40 10.05 -12.14 -16.19
C ALA A 40 11.40 -11.59 -16.67
N PRO A 41 11.74 -11.77 -17.96
CA PRO A 41 12.94 -11.19 -18.54
C PRO A 41 12.87 -9.65 -18.53
N GLY A 42 14.02 -9.00 -18.49
CA GLY A 42 14.15 -7.54 -18.58
C GLY A 42 14.15 -6.82 -17.23
N THR A 43 13.69 -7.44 -16.14
CA THR A 43 13.85 -6.89 -14.78
C THR A 43 15.06 -7.52 -14.11
N GLN A 44 15.98 -6.70 -13.59
CA GLN A 44 17.17 -7.18 -12.88
C GLN A 44 17.27 -6.52 -11.51
N THR A 45 17.88 -7.20 -10.56
CA THR A 45 18.19 -6.66 -9.23
C THR A 45 19.68 -6.43 -9.06
N ASP A 46 20.03 -5.37 -8.36
CA ASP A 46 21.38 -4.96 -8.01
C ASP A 46 21.34 -4.30 -6.61
N ARG A 47 22.45 -3.71 -6.17
CA ARG A 47 22.54 -2.96 -4.91
C ARG A 47 23.31 -1.67 -5.11
N ALA A 48 22.85 -0.62 -4.45
CA ALA A 48 23.61 0.61 -4.31
C ALA A 48 24.84 0.39 -3.41
N GLY A 49 25.79 1.33 -3.44
CA GLY A 49 27.05 1.21 -2.67
C GLY A 49 26.85 1.09 -1.16
N ASN A 50 25.73 1.57 -0.62
CA ASN A 50 25.35 1.45 0.79
C ASN A 50 24.45 0.22 1.09
N GLY A 51 24.22 -0.65 0.12
CA GLY A 51 23.48 -1.91 0.27
C GLY A 51 21.98 -1.86 -0.03
N VAL A 52 21.40 -0.68 -0.25
CA VAL A 52 19.98 -0.53 -0.64
C VAL A 52 19.72 -1.30 -1.95
N PRO A 53 18.72 -2.19 -2.00
CA PRO A 53 18.36 -2.88 -3.24
C PRO A 53 17.99 -1.92 -4.37
N VAL A 54 18.46 -2.23 -5.57
CA VAL A 54 18.15 -1.51 -6.81
C VAL A 54 17.46 -2.48 -7.76
N VAL A 55 16.32 -2.09 -8.32
CA VAL A 55 15.66 -2.79 -9.42
C VAL A 55 15.93 -2.02 -10.70
N ASN A 56 16.74 -2.59 -11.58
CA ASN A 56 16.83 -2.15 -12.96
C ASN A 56 15.55 -2.60 -13.66
N ILE A 57 14.60 -1.66 -13.77
CA ILE A 57 13.30 -1.90 -14.38
C ILE A 57 13.45 -2.31 -15.84
N ALA A 58 12.47 -3.06 -16.35
CA ALA A 58 12.41 -3.49 -17.73
C ALA A 58 12.25 -2.31 -18.70
N THR A 59 12.67 -2.50 -19.95
CA THR A 59 12.47 -1.52 -21.02
C THR A 59 10.99 -1.17 -21.15
N PRO A 60 10.62 0.12 -21.11
CA PRO A 60 9.24 0.54 -21.29
C PRO A 60 8.71 0.17 -22.67
N ASN A 61 7.43 -0.17 -22.74
CA ASN A 61 6.74 -0.39 -24.01
C ASN A 61 6.43 0.94 -24.74
N GLY A 62 5.72 0.88 -25.88
CA GLY A 62 5.35 2.06 -26.66
C GLY A 62 4.49 3.09 -25.91
N ALA A 63 3.83 2.69 -24.83
CA ALA A 63 3.06 3.57 -23.94
C ALA A 63 3.92 4.22 -22.84
N GLY A 64 5.21 3.87 -22.75
CA GLY A 64 6.09 4.28 -21.67
C GLY A 64 5.86 3.52 -20.36
N ILE A 65 5.26 2.33 -20.41
CA ILE A 65 5.05 1.48 -19.23
C ILE A 65 6.17 0.45 -19.14
N SER A 66 6.93 0.48 -18.05
CA SER A 66 7.82 -0.61 -17.64
C SER A 66 7.05 -1.60 -16.78
N HIS A 67 6.83 -2.81 -17.30
CA HIS A 67 6.13 -3.88 -16.59
C HIS A 67 7.15 -4.89 -16.05
N ASN A 68 7.19 -5.00 -14.73
CA ASN A 68 8.15 -5.81 -13.98
C ASN A 68 7.36 -6.86 -13.20
N GLN A 69 7.71 -8.13 -13.37
CA GLN A 69 6.98 -9.22 -12.72
C GLN A 69 7.85 -9.94 -11.70
N PHE A 70 7.29 -10.28 -10.55
CA PHE A 70 8.00 -10.87 -9.42
C PHE A 70 7.27 -12.09 -8.84
N LYS A 71 8.01 -13.06 -8.29
CA LYS A 71 7.44 -14.07 -7.37
C LYS A 71 7.22 -13.49 -5.98
N ASP A 72 8.17 -12.69 -5.51
CA ASP A 72 8.14 -11.97 -4.26
C ASP A 72 8.62 -10.54 -4.51
N TYR A 73 7.85 -9.58 -3.99
CA TYR A 73 8.19 -8.17 -4.03
C TYR A 73 8.00 -7.57 -2.65
N ASN A 74 9.09 -7.45 -1.92
CA ASN A 74 9.13 -6.87 -0.58
C ASN A 74 10.10 -5.69 -0.57
N VAL A 75 9.80 -4.69 0.26
CA VAL A 75 10.64 -3.51 0.49
C VAL A 75 11.04 -3.51 1.95
N GLY A 76 12.34 -3.56 2.21
CA GLY A 76 12.88 -3.55 3.56
C GLY A 76 12.90 -2.15 4.15
N LYS A 77 13.36 -2.04 5.41
CA LYS A 77 13.49 -0.74 6.08
C LYS A 77 14.56 0.14 5.45
N GLU A 78 15.55 -0.48 4.81
CA GLU A 78 16.56 0.17 3.99
C GLU A 78 15.98 0.82 2.73
N GLY A 79 14.74 0.47 2.35
CA GLY A 79 14.06 0.95 1.16
C GLY A 79 14.40 0.17 -0.11
N LEU A 80 13.95 0.69 -1.24
CA LEU A 80 14.12 0.12 -2.58
C LEU A 80 14.26 1.23 -3.60
N ILE A 81 15.19 1.08 -4.54
CA ILE A 81 15.33 2.00 -5.67
C ILE A 81 14.84 1.33 -6.95
N LEU A 82 13.91 1.96 -7.66
CA LEU A 82 13.51 1.64 -9.03
C LEU A 82 14.36 2.49 -9.97
N ASN A 83 15.33 1.87 -10.65
CA ASN A 83 16.28 2.58 -11.49
C ASN A 83 15.66 2.96 -12.84
N ASN A 84 15.11 4.18 -12.93
CA ASN A 84 14.58 4.77 -14.16
C ASN A 84 15.57 5.77 -14.81
N ALA A 85 16.87 5.58 -14.56
CA ALA A 85 17.91 6.55 -14.89
C ALA A 85 18.75 6.13 -16.10
N THR A 86 19.12 7.10 -16.93
CA THR A 86 19.85 6.90 -18.20
C THR A 86 21.23 7.57 -18.22
N GLY A 87 21.52 8.49 -17.28
CA GLY A 87 22.84 9.10 -17.12
C GLY A 87 23.83 8.14 -16.46
N GLN A 88 25.13 8.27 -16.73
CA GLN A 88 26.16 7.33 -16.23
C GLN A 88 26.16 7.20 -14.70
N LEU A 89 26.04 8.32 -13.97
CA LEU A 89 25.92 8.36 -12.52
C LEU A 89 24.71 9.18 -12.14
N ASN A 90 23.85 8.63 -11.27
CA ASN A 90 22.60 9.26 -10.85
C ASN A 90 22.55 9.30 -9.32
N GLN A 91 22.32 10.49 -8.78
CA GLN A 91 22.12 10.67 -7.36
C GLN A 91 20.74 10.17 -6.94
N THR A 92 20.71 9.37 -5.88
CA THR A 92 19.50 8.92 -5.21
C THR A 92 19.53 9.36 -3.74
N GLN A 93 18.37 9.44 -3.11
CA GLN A 93 18.22 9.78 -1.70
C GLN A 93 18.50 8.57 -0.81
N LEU A 94 18.10 7.36 -1.22
CA LEU A 94 18.27 6.14 -0.45
C LEU A 94 19.65 5.51 -0.64
N GLY A 95 20.19 5.51 -1.86
CA GLY A 95 21.35 4.69 -2.24
C GLY A 95 22.64 5.45 -2.52
N GLY A 96 22.62 6.79 -2.48
CA GLY A 96 23.72 7.59 -2.98
C GLY A 96 23.82 7.55 -4.51
N LEU A 97 25.03 7.50 -5.06
CA LEU A 97 25.24 7.41 -6.51
C LEU A 97 25.02 5.98 -7.01
N ILE A 98 24.17 5.82 -8.03
CA ILE A 98 23.97 4.56 -8.75
C ILE A 98 24.29 4.73 -10.25
N GLN A 99 24.60 3.62 -10.92
CA GLN A 99 24.81 3.58 -12.38
C GLN A 99 23.48 3.70 -13.14
N ASN A 100 23.54 3.98 -14.44
CA ASN A 100 22.37 3.92 -15.31
C ASN A 100 21.73 2.53 -15.30
N ASN A 101 20.43 2.49 -15.59
CA ASN A 101 19.77 1.23 -15.90
C ASN A 101 20.18 0.77 -17.31
N PRO A 102 20.80 -0.42 -17.48
CA PRO A 102 21.24 -0.91 -18.78
C PRO A 102 20.08 -1.22 -19.75
N ASN A 103 18.85 -1.36 -19.24
CA ASN A 103 17.66 -1.64 -20.05
C ASN A 103 17.05 -0.38 -20.70
N LEU A 104 17.53 0.81 -20.32
CA LEU A 104 16.95 2.09 -20.72
C LEU A 104 17.84 2.86 -21.70
N LYS A 105 17.19 3.66 -22.54
CA LYS A 105 17.84 4.62 -23.44
C LYS A 105 17.37 6.02 -23.09
N ALA A 106 18.26 7.00 -23.21
CA ALA A 106 17.94 8.40 -22.95
C ALA A 106 16.71 8.84 -23.78
N GLY A 107 15.74 9.48 -23.12
CA GLY A 107 14.49 9.91 -23.73
C GLY A 107 13.41 8.82 -23.85
N GLN A 108 13.73 7.57 -23.48
CA GLN A 108 12.82 6.43 -23.43
C GLN A 108 12.67 5.89 -22.00
N GLU A 109 12.81 6.75 -20.99
CA GLU A 109 12.56 6.39 -19.59
C GLU A 109 11.08 6.04 -19.37
N ALA A 110 10.80 5.23 -18.37
CA ALA A 110 9.44 4.86 -17.99
C ALA A 110 8.66 6.11 -17.53
N ARG A 111 7.40 6.20 -17.97
CA ARG A 111 6.39 7.12 -17.42
C ARG A 111 5.55 6.44 -16.35
N GLY A 112 5.41 5.11 -16.44
CA GLY A 112 4.78 4.26 -15.44
C GLY A 112 5.60 3.00 -15.20
N ILE A 113 5.72 2.60 -13.94
CA ILE A 113 6.42 1.40 -13.49
C ILE A 113 5.40 0.52 -12.76
N ILE A 114 5.11 -0.65 -13.32
CA ILE A 114 4.22 -1.63 -12.73
C ILE A 114 5.07 -2.76 -12.16
N ASN A 115 4.99 -2.98 -10.85
CA ASN A 115 5.59 -4.11 -10.14
C ASN A 115 4.47 -5.10 -9.80
N GLU A 116 4.33 -6.12 -10.64
CA GLU A 116 3.29 -7.14 -10.51
C GLU A 116 3.85 -8.39 -9.83
N VAL A 117 3.21 -8.83 -8.76
CA VAL A 117 3.51 -10.11 -8.10
C VAL A 117 2.62 -11.20 -8.67
N ASN A 118 3.25 -12.21 -9.25
CA ASN A 118 2.59 -13.42 -9.77
C ASN A 118 2.93 -14.69 -8.96
N GLY A 119 3.68 -14.55 -7.86
CA GLY A 119 3.87 -15.59 -6.85
C GLY A 119 2.70 -15.66 -5.86
N GLY A 120 2.76 -16.59 -4.91
CA GLY A 120 1.69 -16.87 -3.95
C GLY A 120 1.73 -16.08 -2.64
N ASN A 121 2.70 -15.17 -2.49
CA ASN A 121 3.01 -14.51 -1.23
C ASN A 121 2.55 -13.05 -1.21
N ARG A 122 2.12 -12.59 -0.04
CA ARG A 122 1.84 -11.18 0.24
C ARG A 122 3.12 -10.34 0.19
N SER A 123 2.99 -9.11 -0.28
CA SER A 123 4.07 -8.11 -0.23
C SER A 123 4.14 -7.43 1.12
N GLN A 124 5.34 -7.27 1.68
CA GLN A 124 5.65 -6.48 2.86
C GLN A 124 6.46 -5.25 2.44
N LEU A 125 5.91 -4.06 2.68
CA LEU A 125 6.52 -2.78 2.36
C LEU A 125 6.85 -2.05 3.66
N GLN A 126 8.12 -2.07 4.06
CA GLN A 126 8.59 -1.59 5.36
C GLN A 126 9.48 -0.33 5.29
N GLY A 127 9.66 0.23 4.10
CA GLY A 127 10.49 1.40 3.85
C GLY A 127 10.11 2.11 2.55
N TYR A 128 10.90 3.12 2.19
CA TYR A 128 10.60 3.96 1.05
C TYR A 128 10.98 3.28 -0.27
N THR A 129 10.15 3.48 -1.30
CA THR A 129 10.47 3.18 -2.69
C THR A 129 10.83 4.48 -3.41
N GLU A 130 12.02 4.55 -4.00
CA GLU A 130 12.51 5.71 -4.74
C GLU A 130 12.60 5.40 -6.23
N VAL A 131 12.11 6.29 -7.10
CA VAL A 131 12.41 6.23 -8.53
C VAL A 131 13.67 7.05 -8.80
N ALA A 132 14.76 6.39 -9.21
CA ALA A 132 15.98 7.09 -9.61
C ALA A 132 15.87 7.67 -11.02
N GLY A 133 16.44 8.85 -11.25
CA GLY A 133 16.40 9.52 -12.55
C GLY A 133 15.05 10.20 -12.80
N LYS A 134 14.44 9.93 -13.96
CA LYS A 134 13.19 10.61 -14.34
C LYS A 134 12.02 10.10 -13.49
N ALA A 135 11.24 11.02 -12.95
CA ALA A 135 10.04 10.69 -12.18
C ALA A 135 9.06 9.83 -13.00
N ALA A 136 8.44 8.85 -12.35
CA ALA A 136 7.47 7.96 -12.97
C ALA A 136 6.36 7.58 -11.98
N ASN A 137 5.18 7.24 -12.49
CA ASN A 137 4.12 6.67 -11.67
C ASN A 137 4.51 5.25 -11.24
N VAL A 138 4.18 4.84 -10.02
CA VAL A 138 4.50 3.50 -9.50
C VAL A 138 3.23 2.77 -9.11
N MET A 139 3.10 1.54 -9.59
CA MET A 139 2.08 0.59 -9.16
C MET A 139 2.72 -0.64 -8.53
N VAL A 140 2.22 -1.06 -7.37
CA VAL A 140 2.53 -2.37 -6.78
C VAL A 140 1.24 -3.18 -6.79
N ALA A 141 1.23 -4.26 -7.57
CA ALA A 141 0.06 -5.11 -7.78
C ALA A 141 0.31 -6.52 -7.22
N ASN A 142 -0.40 -6.91 -6.17
CA ASN A 142 -0.27 -8.23 -5.57
C ASN A 142 -1.63 -8.80 -5.13
N PRO A 143 -2.22 -9.76 -5.87
CA PRO A 143 -3.49 -10.39 -5.50
C PRO A 143 -3.52 -11.15 -4.17
N TYR A 144 -2.37 -11.49 -3.61
CA TYR A 144 -2.27 -12.16 -2.30
C TYR A 144 -2.22 -11.15 -1.13
N GLY A 145 -2.17 -9.85 -1.44
CA GLY A 145 -2.24 -8.77 -0.49
C GLY A 145 -0.96 -7.97 -0.38
N ILE A 146 -1.07 -6.81 0.27
CA ILE A 146 0.03 -5.88 0.53
C ILE A 146 -0.08 -5.43 1.98
N THR A 147 1.02 -5.48 2.73
CA THR A 147 1.12 -4.86 4.05
C THR A 147 2.13 -3.73 3.98
N CYS A 148 1.73 -2.54 4.42
CA CYS A 148 2.59 -1.37 4.55
C CYS A 148 2.81 -1.04 6.02
N ASN A 149 4.07 -0.97 6.43
CA ASN A 149 4.50 -0.59 7.77
C ASN A 149 5.69 0.37 7.69
N GLY A 150 5.39 1.65 7.47
CA GLY A 150 6.41 2.68 7.22
C GLY A 150 6.81 2.79 5.75
N CYS A 151 5.96 2.32 4.84
CA CYS A 151 6.22 2.49 3.42
C CYS A 151 6.02 3.94 2.98
N GLY A 152 6.81 4.38 2.01
CA GLY A 152 6.68 5.71 1.43
C GLY A 152 7.27 5.76 0.02
N PHE A 153 7.10 6.91 -0.65
CA PHE A 153 7.46 7.04 -2.06
C PHE A 153 8.24 8.33 -2.32
N ILE A 154 9.31 8.22 -3.10
CA ILE A 154 10.19 9.33 -3.47
C ILE A 154 10.23 9.44 -4.99
N ASN A 155 10.19 10.66 -5.50
CA ASN A 155 10.22 10.96 -6.95
C ASN A 155 9.13 10.24 -7.76
N THR A 156 7.96 10.07 -7.14
CA THR A 156 6.83 9.30 -7.69
C THR A 156 5.57 10.18 -7.66
N PRO A 157 5.14 10.75 -8.80
CA PRO A 157 3.98 11.64 -8.85
C PRO A 157 2.67 10.94 -8.46
N ASN A 158 2.44 9.72 -8.95
CA ASN A 158 1.25 8.94 -8.60
C ASN A 158 1.64 7.54 -8.14
N VAL A 159 1.05 7.11 -7.03
CA VAL A 159 1.25 5.80 -6.41
C VAL A 159 -0.05 5.01 -6.46
N THR A 160 0.02 3.75 -6.88
CA THR A 160 -1.09 2.80 -6.78
C THR A 160 -0.66 1.55 -6.04
N LEU A 161 -1.30 1.26 -4.91
CA LEU A 161 -1.20 -0.05 -4.24
C LEU A 161 -2.47 -0.84 -4.58
N THR A 162 -2.32 -2.03 -5.15
CA THR A 162 -3.48 -2.81 -5.55
C THR A 162 -3.35 -4.30 -5.33
N THR A 163 -4.47 -4.96 -5.04
CA THR A 163 -4.59 -6.43 -5.08
C THR A 163 -5.23 -6.91 -6.38
N GLY A 164 -5.49 -6.02 -7.31
CA GLY A 164 -5.98 -6.39 -8.62
C GLY A 164 -4.85 -6.77 -9.58
N LYS A 165 -5.22 -7.52 -10.62
CA LYS A 165 -4.33 -7.85 -11.73
C LYS A 165 -4.39 -6.73 -12.78
N PRO A 166 -3.25 -6.15 -13.19
CA PRO A 166 -3.22 -5.21 -14.31
C PRO A 166 -3.75 -5.87 -15.60
N VAL A 167 -4.59 -5.15 -16.33
CA VAL A 167 -5.13 -5.55 -17.63
C VAL A 167 -4.64 -4.55 -18.66
N PHE A 168 -3.98 -5.06 -19.69
CA PHE A 168 -3.41 -4.24 -20.76
C PHE A 168 -4.25 -4.33 -22.03
N ASP A 169 -4.29 -3.25 -22.80
CA ASP A 169 -4.84 -3.28 -24.16
C ASP A 169 -3.84 -3.89 -25.16
N ALA A 170 -4.25 -3.99 -26.43
CA ALA A 170 -3.40 -4.55 -27.50
C ALA A 170 -2.14 -3.72 -27.79
N ALA A 171 -2.12 -2.43 -27.42
CA ALA A 171 -0.97 -1.53 -27.57
C ALA A 171 -0.06 -1.54 -26.32
N GLY A 172 -0.42 -2.27 -25.27
CA GLY A 172 0.32 -2.35 -24.02
C GLY A 172 0.02 -1.21 -23.05
N ASN A 173 -1.00 -0.38 -23.28
CA ASN A 173 -1.44 0.58 -22.28
C ASN A 173 -2.13 -0.15 -21.13
N LEU A 174 -2.00 0.38 -19.91
CA LEU A 174 -2.81 -0.09 -18.79
C LEU A 174 -4.27 0.33 -19.02
N LEU A 175 -5.12 -0.65 -19.33
CA LEU A 175 -6.54 -0.44 -19.56
C LEU A 175 -7.32 -0.40 -18.24
N ALA A 176 -7.04 -1.36 -17.36
CA ALA A 176 -7.75 -1.51 -16.11
C ALA A 176 -6.94 -2.32 -15.08
N VAL A 177 -7.49 -2.42 -13.87
CA VAL A 177 -7.03 -3.32 -12.82
C VAL A 177 -8.23 -4.15 -12.34
N ASP A 178 -8.09 -5.48 -12.39
CA ASP A 178 -9.13 -6.43 -11.99
C ASP A 178 -8.91 -6.93 -10.56
N VAL A 179 -9.70 -6.42 -9.64
CA VAL A 179 -9.70 -6.78 -8.23
C VAL A 179 -10.70 -7.89 -7.96
N LYS A 180 -10.22 -9.06 -7.58
CA LYS A 180 -11.07 -10.20 -7.19
C LYS A 180 -10.90 -10.64 -5.74
N LYS A 181 -9.72 -10.47 -5.17
CA LYS A 181 -9.35 -10.93 -3.82
C LYS A 181 -8.20 -10.09 -3.24
N GLY A 182 -7.76 -10.46 -2.05
CA GLY A 182 -6.60 -9.88 -1.38
C GLY A 182 -6.95 -8.61 -0.60
N ALA A 183 -6.24 -8.40 0.50
CA ALA A 183 -6.41 -7.22 1.34
C ALA A 183 -5.14 -6.37 1.39
N ILE A 184 -5.31 -5.05 1.49
CA ILE A 184 -4.23 -4.11 1.78
C ILE A 184 -4.33 -3.70 3.25
N THR A 185 -3.24 -3.90 4.00
CA THR A 185 -3.17 -3.57 5.42
C THR A 185 -2.15 -2.47 5.64
N ILE A 186 -2.56 -1.37 6.25
CA ILE A 186 -1.68 -0.28 6.67
C ILE A 186 -1.55 -0.34 8.19
N GLU A 187 -0.33 -0.53 8.69
CA GLU A 187 -0.08 -0.79 10.10
C GLU A 187 1.24 -0.14 10.57
N GLY A 188 1.51 -0.25 11.87
CA GLY A 188 2.75 0.25 12.48
C GLY A 188 3.02 1.72 12.17
N GLN A 189 4.10 2.00 11.45
CA GLN A 189 4.51 3.38 11.09
C GLN A 189 3.63 4.02 10.01
N GLY A 190 2.67 3.30 9.44
CA GLY A 190 1.72 3.83 8.47
C GLY A 190 2.27 3.92 7.04
N LEU A 191 1.62 4.76 6.23
CA LEU A 191 1.95 5.00 4.82
C LEU A 191 2.18 6.49 4.59
N ASN A 192 3.36 6.84 4.06
CA ASN A 192 3.68 8.22 3.69
C ASN A 192 3.79 8.42 2.16
N ALA A 193 2.73 8.97 1.57
CA ALA A 193 2.69 9.42 0.18
C ALA A 193 2.57 10.95 0.08
N SER A 194 3.03 11.71 1.08
CA SER A 194 2.91 13.17 1.12
C SER A 194 3.71 13.89 0.02
N GLN A 195 4.76 13.24 -0.50
CA GLN A 195 5.55 13.75 -1.62
C GLN A 195 4.92 13.45 -2.98
N ALA A 196 4.02 12.46 -3.06
CA ALA A 196 3.26 12.15 -4.26
C ALA A 196 2.09 13.14 -4.41
N ASP A 197 1.64 13.31 -5.65
CA ASP A 197 0.44 14.10 -5.97
C ASP A 197 -0.84 13.31 -5.70
N ALA A 198 -0.82 12.01 -5.93
CA ALA A 198 -1.95 11.13 -5.62
C ALA A 198 -1.52 9.74 -5.14
N LEU A 199 -2.33 9.17 -4.25
CA LEU A 199 -2.29 7.80 -3.78
C LEU A 199 -3.62 7.12 -4.07
N SER A 200 -3.57 5.99 -4.77
CA SER A 200 -4.71 5.09 -4.95
C SER A 200 -4.47 3.75 -4.23
N ILE A 201 -5.42 3.34 -3.40
CA ILE A 201 -5.47 2.03 -2.77
C ILE A 201 -6.66 1.28 -3.38
N ILE A 202 -6.39 0.23 -4.15
CA ILE A 202 -7.41 -0.47 -4.96
C ILE A 202 -7.38 -1.95 -4.61
N SER A 203 -8.32 -2.44 -3.80
CA SER A 203 -8.23 -3.80 -3.24
C SER A 203 -9.57 -4.44 -2.96
N ARG A 204 -9.60 -5.74 -2.66
CA ARG A 204 -10.87 -6.38 -2.27
C ARG A 204 -11.32 -5.89 -0.90
N ALA A 205 -10.38 -5.74 0.02
CA ALA A 205 -10.60 -5.13 1.34
C ALA A 205 -9.38 -4.30 1.76
N THR A 206 -9.60 -3.25 2.55
CA THR A 206 -8.53 -2.41 3.10
C THR A 206 -8.65 -2.28 4.61
N GLU A 207 -7.56 -2.53 5.32
CA GLU A 207 -7.44 -2.33 6.77
C GLU A 207 -6.47 -1.19 7.03
N VAL A 208 -6.91 -0.20 7.81
CA VAL A 208 -6.14 1.02 8.13
C VAL A 208 -5.96 1.10 9.63
N ASN A 209 -4.92 0.44 10.13
CA ASN A 209 -4.58 0.38 11.56
C ASN A 209 -3.52 1.42 11.97
N ALA A 210 -2.99 2.16 10.99
CA ALA A 210 -2.05 3.26 11.17
C ALA A 210 -2.40 4.43 10.23
N GLN A 211 -1.65 5.51 10.31
CA GLN A 211 -1.94 6.74 9.55
C GLN A 211 -1.54 6.60 8.08
N ILE A 212 -2.40 7.09 7.19
CA ILE A 212 -2.11 7.32 5.77
C ILE A 212 -1.97 8.82 5.56
N HIS A 213 -0.85 9.25 4.99
CA HIS A 213 -0.61 10.64 4.59
C HIS A 213 -0.47 10.74 3.08
N ALA A 214 -1.28 11.59 2.43
CA ALA A 214 -1.25 11.79 0.98
C ALA A 214 -1.67 13.22 0.63
N LYS A 215 -1.48 13.66 -0.63
CA LYS A 215 -2.16 14.88 -1.12
C LYS A 215 -3.57 14.56 -1.58
N ASP A 216 -3.72 13.71 -2.59
CA ASP A 216 -5.02 13.16 -3.02
C ASP A 216 -5.08 11.67 -2.67
N LEU A 217 -6.07 11.26 -1.89
CA LEU A 217 -6.28 9.87 -1.50
C LEU A 217 -7.54 9.31 -2.15
N LYS A 218 -7.38 8.23 -2.94
CA LYS A 218 -8.47 7.42 -3.47
C LYS A 218 -8.40 6.01 -2.89
N VAL A 219 -9.49 5.53 -2.30
CA VAL A 219 -9.64 4.14 -1.83
C VAL A 219 -10.79 3.49 -2.58
N ILE A 220 -10.53 2.38 -3.27
CA ILE A 220 -11.54 1.59 -3.98
C ILE A 220 -11.50 0.17 -3.40
N ALA A 221 -12.62 -0.24 -2.79
CA ALA A 221 -12.81 -1.53 -2.16
C ALA A 221 -13.92 -2.35 -2.83
N GLY A 222 -13.84 -3.67 -2.73
CA GLY A 222 -14.76 -4.61 -3.35
C GLY A 222 -14.22 -5.27 -4.63
N ALA A 223 -14.99 -6.19 -5.19
CA ALA A 223 -14.65 -6.88 -6.43
C ALA A 223 -14.96 -5.97 -7.63
N ASN A 224 -13.93 -5.36 -8.20
CA ASN A 224 -14.06 -4.33 -9.22
C ASN A 224 -13.10 -4.52 -10.38
N ARG A 225 -13.55 -4.17 -11.58
CA ARG A 225 -12.68 -3.68 -12.64
C ARG A 225 -12.57 -2.16 -12.49
N VAL A 226 -11.35 -1.66 -12.31
CA VAL A 226 -11.07 -0.23 -12.16
C VAL A 226 -10.30 0.27 -13.39
N ASP A 227 -10.85 1.24 -14.12
CA ASP A 227 -10.18 1.80 -15.30
C ASP A 227 -9.05 2.79 -14.92
N ALA A 228 -8.33 3.29 -15.93
CA ALA A 228 -7.24 4.27 -15.73
C ALA A 228 -7.69 5.60 -15.10
N ASN A 229 -8.98 5.97 -15.19
CA ASN A 229 -9.54 7.16 -14.55
C ASN A 229 -9.93 6.90 -13.09
N GLY A 230 -9.92 5.63 -12.67
CA GLY A 230 -10.35 5.17 -11.35
C GLY A 230 -11.86 4.99 -11.24
N ASN A 231 -12.57 4.80 -12.35
CA ASN A 231 -13.97 4.40 -12.33
C ASN A 231 -14.05 2.90 -12.03
N ALA A 232 -14.88 2.52 -11.06
CA ALA A 232 -15.05 1.15 -10.63
C ALA A 232 -16.34 0.55 -11.20
N THR A 233 -16.21 -0.59 -11.87
CA THR A 233 -17.33 -1.42 -12.33
C THR A 233 -17.27 -2.76 -11.59
N ALA A 234 -18.34 -3.15 -10.92
CA ALA A 234 -18.38 -4.39 -10.16
C ALA A 234 -18.13 -5.62 -11.07
N ILE A 235 -17.33 -6.57 -10.57
CA ILE A 235 -17.07 -7.87 -11.21
C ILE A 235 -17.25 -9.00 -10.18
N ALA A 236 -17.25 -10.25 -10.65
CA ALA A 236 -17.27 -11.40 -9.74
C ALA A 236 -15.97 -11.49 -8.93
N GLY A 237 -16.11 -11.53 -7.61
CA GLY A 237 -15.01 -11.76 -6.68
C GLY A 237 -14.60 -13.22 -6.54
N GLU A 238 -13.40 -13.46 -6.01
CA GLU A 238 -12.91 -14.79 -5.61
C GLU A 238 -13.08 -14.98 -4.09
N GLY A 239 -13.54 -16.16 -3.66
CA GLY A 239 -13.74 -16.48 -2.25
C GLY A 239 -14.95 -15.80 -1.61
N ALA A 240 -15.09 -15.95 -0.29
CA ALA A 240 -16.13 -15.29 0.48
C ALA A 240 -15.95 -13.76 0.44
N ALA A 241 -17.07 -13.02 0.46
CA ALA A 241 -17.01 -11.57 0.63
C ALA A 241 -16.35 -11.23 1.97
N PRO A 242 -15.54 -10.16 2.04
CA PRO A 242 -14.96 -9.71 3.30
C PRO A 242 -16.08 -9.25 4.25
N VAL A 243 -15.83 -9.35 5.56
CA VAL A 243 -16.79 -8.89 6.58
C VAL A 243 -16.97 -7.37 6.52
N VAL A 244 -15.88 -6.65 6.23
CA VAL A 244 -15.83 -5.20 6.07
C VAL A 244 -14.94 -4.89 4.86
N ALA A 245 -15.37 -3.96 4.01
CA ALA A 245 -14.67 -3.57 2.79
C ALA A 245 -13.51 -2.62 3.12
N VAL A 246 -13.75 -1.65 4.01
CA VAL A 246 -12.71 -0.78 4.56
C VAL A 246 -12.91 -0.65 6.05
N ASP A 247 -11.90 -1.01 6.84
CA ASP A 247 -11.94 -0.89 8.30
C ASP A 247 -10.75 -0.05 8.78
N THR A 248 -11.04 1.03 9.51
CA THR A 248 -10.02 1.88 10.11
C THR A 248 -9.99 1.64 11.62
N GLY A 249 -8.89 1.06 12.10
CA GLY A 249 -8.67 0.83 13.52
C GLY A 249 -8.57 2.13 14.32
N ALA A 250 -8.60 2.02 15.66
CA ALA A 250 -8.60 3.18 16.56
C ALA A 250 -7.37 4.10 16.41
N LEU A 251 -6.22 3.52 16.04
CA LEU A 251 -4.95 4.24 15.79
C LEU A 251 -4.79 4.65 14.31
N GLY A 252 -5.72 4.22 13.46
CA GLY A 252 -5.73 4.51 12.03
C GLY A 252 -6.31 5.88 11.71
N GLY A 253 -6.03 6.31 10.48
CA GLY A 253 -6.67 7.50 9.93
C GLY A 253 -6.14 7.86 8.55
N MET A 254 -6.94 8.62 7.81
CA MET A 254 -6.61 9.11 6.49
C MET A 254 -6.44 10.62 6.54
N TYR A 255 -5.25 11.10 6.21
CA TYR A 255 -4.87 12.50 6.27
C TYR A 255 -4.43 12.95 4.88
N ALA A 256 -5.25 13.75 4.22
CA ALA A 256 -5.01 14.22 2.88
C ALA A 256 -5.50 15.63 2.63
N ASN A 257 -5.27 16.16 1.43
CA ASN A 257 -5.96 17.36 0.97
C ASN A 257 -7.38 17.02 0.52
N ARG A 258 -7.56 15.87 -0.15
CA ARG A 258 -8.86 15.32 -0.59
C ARG A 258 -8.92 13.83 -0.33
N ILE A 259 -10.09 13.33 0.03
CA ILE A 259 -10.32 11.90 0.27
C ILE A 259 -11.53 11.44 -0.57
N ARG A 260 -11.34 10.41 -1.39
CA ARG A 260 -12.42 9.70 -2.08
C ARG A 260 -12.39 8.22 -1.70
N LEU A 261 -13.53 7.68 -1.31
CA LEU A 261 -13.70 6.26 -1.04
C LEU A 261 -14.89 5.70 -1.82
N VAL A 262 -14.68 4.58 -2.49
CA VAL A 262 -15.72 3.79 -3.16
C VAL A 262 -15.67 2.36 -2.65
N SER A 263 -16.81 1.84 -2.19
CA SER A 263 -16.99 0.42 -1.84
C SER A 263 -18.17 -0.15 -2.62
N SER A 264 -17.93 -1.18 -3.43
CA SER A 264 -18.92 -1.71 -4.39
C SER A 264 -19.55 -3.05 -3.99
N ASP A 265 -18.97 -3.79 -3.04
CA ASP A 265 -19.54 -5.06 -2.59
C ASP A 265 -20.84 -4.77 -1.82
N LYS A 266 -21.98 -5.21 -2.37
CA LYS A 266 -23.31 -4.96 -1.79
C LYS A 266 -23.43 -5.56 -0.39
N GLY A 267 -23.95 -4.78 0.55
CA GLY A 267 -24.15 -5.19 1.94
C GLY A 267 -22.86 -5.34 2.77
N VAL A 268 -21.68 -5.15 2.18
CA VAL A 268 -20.40 -5.17 2.92
C VAL A 268 -20.15 -3.79 3.52
N GLY A 269 -19.93 -3.75 4.84
CA GLY A 269 -19.79 -2.51 5.58
C GLY A 269 -18.47 -1.76 5.32
N VAL A 270 -18.47 -0.48 5.64
CA VAL A 270 -17.30 0.40 5.69
C VAL A 270 -17.29 1.09 7.05
N ASN A 271 -16.18 0.97 7.80
CA ASN A 271 -15.99 1.58 9.10
C ASN A 271 -14.78 2.52 9.05
N LEU A 272 -15.03 3.82 9.15
CA LEU A 272 -14.01 4.86 9.04
C LEU A 272 -13.82 5.54 10.39
N GLY A 273 -12.57 5.54 10.83
CA GLY A 273 -12.11 6.15 12.08
C GLY A 273 -11.94 7.65 11.87
N ASN A 274 -10.69 8.07 11.68
CA ASN A 274 -10.35 9.49 11.51
C ASN A 274 -10.12 9.82 10.03
N LEU A 275 -10.91 10.75 9.49
CA LEU A 275 -10.71 11.32 8.16
C LEU A 275 -10.37 12.80 8.28
N ASN A 276 -9.33 13.27 7.59
CA ASN A 276 -8.90 14.66 7.63
C ASN A 276 -8.52 15.12 6.21
N ALA A 277 -9.36 15.93 5.59
CA ALA A 277 -9.17 16.57 4.30
C ALA A 277 -8.92 18.08 4.47
N ARG A 278 -7.66 18.49 4.53
CA ARG A 278 -7.28 19.86 4.94
C ARG A 278 -7.49 20.95 3.88
N GLN A 279 -7.66 20.58 2.62
CA GLN A 279 -7.73 21.56 1.51
C GLN A 279 -8.87 21.27 0.53
N GLY A 280 -9.78 20.36 0.85
CA GLY A 280 -10.86 19.97 -0.04
C GLY A 280 -11.86 19.01 0.58
N ASP A 281 -12.52 18.25 -0.29
CA ASP A 281 -13.68 17.44 0.08
C ASP A 281 -13.31 16.05 0.61
N ILE A 282 -14.25 15.47 1.35
CA ILE A 282 -14.35 14.04 1.63
C ILE A 282 -15.57 13.51 0.87
N GLN A 283 -15.37 12.52 0.00
CA GLN A 283 -16.44 11.88 -0.77
C GLN A 283 -16.44 10.37 -0.53
N LEU A 284 -17.53 9.84 0.03
CA LEU A 284 -17.68 8.45 0.41
C LEU A 284 -18.90 7.88 -0.31
N ASP A 285 -18.73 6.81 -1.08
CA ASP A 285 -19.81 6.04 -1.70
C ASP A 285 -19.64 4.56 -1.37
N ALA A 286 -20.53 4.01 -0.56
CA ALA A 286 -20.53 2.61 -0.16
C ALA A 286 -21.83 1.91 -0.57
N SER A 287 -21.70 0.71 -1.12
CA SER A 287 -22.85 -0.16 -1.45
C SER A 287 -23.37 -0.96 -0.25
N GLY A 288 -23.05 -0.53 0.97
CA GLY A 288 -23.42 -1.20 2.23
C GLY A 288 -23.55 -0.19 3.37
N LYS A 289 -23.48 -0.66 4.61
CA LYS A 289 -23.46 0.21 5.80
C LYS A 289 -22.17 1.04 5.84
N LEU A 290 -22.29 2.35 5.94
CA LEU A 290 -21.18 3.29 6.12
C LEU A 290 -21.20 3.87 7.53
N THR A 291 -20.14 3.63 8.30
CA THR A 291 -19.94 4.23 9.63
C THR A 291 -18.75 5.18 9.56
N VAL A 292 -18.92 6.43 10.00
CA VAL A 292 -17.85 7.43 10.10
C VAL A 292 -17.78 7.97 11.51
N LYS A 293 -16.61 7.90 12.15
CA LYS A 293 -16.41 8.31 13.54
C LYS A 293 -15.84 9.71 13.72
N ASN A 294 -14.91 10.16 12.88
CA ASN A 294 -14.43 11.54 12.93
C ASN A 294 -14.12 11.98 11.51
N SER A 295 -14.56 13.18 11.15
CA SER A 295 -14.22 13.77 9.86
C SER A 295 -13.96 15.26 10.01
N LEU A 296 -12.85 15.72 9.42
CA LEU A 296 -12.57 17.13 9.21
C LEU A 296 -12.41 17.38 7.71
N ALA A 297 -13.26 18.18 7.10
CA ALA A 297 -13.14 18.59 5.70
C ALA A 297 -13.11 20.11 5.60
N SER A 298 -12.12 20.67 4.90
CA SER A 298 -12.14 22.09 4.56
C SER A 298 -13.22 22.42 3.52
N GLY A 299 -13.59 21.44 2.70
CA GLY A 299 -14.70 21.51 1.74
C GLY A 299 -15.94 20.80 2.26
N SER A 300 -16.61 20.07 1.37
CA SER A 300 -17.80 19.27 1.68
C SER A 300 -17.45 17.86 2.17
N LEU A 301 -18.28 17.33 3.07
CA LEU A 301 -18.37 15.90 3.33
C LEU A 301 -19.63 15.36 2.63
N THR A 302 -19.43 14.52 1.62
CA THR A 302 -20.51 13.75 0.99
C THR A 302 -20.38 12.29 1.39
N ALA A 303 -21.42 11.74 2.02
CA ALA A 303 -21.45 10.34 2.44
C ALA A 303 -22.72 9.65 1.93
N LYS A 304 -22.53 8.58 1.17
CA LYS A 304 -23.59 7.76 0.59
C LYS A 304 -23.37 6.30 0.98
N GLY A 305 -24.43 5.66 1.45
CA GLY A 305 -24.45 4.28 1.92
C GLY A 305 -25.87 3.73 1.85
N GLU A 306 -26.04 2.40 1.93
CA GLU A 306 -27.37 1.80 2.18
C GLU A 306 -27.93 2.27 3.53
N SER A 307 -27.04 2.43 4.50
CA SER A 307 -27.27 3.16 5.74
C SER A 307 -26.01 3.93 6.10
N VAL A 308 -26.18 5.14 6.63
CA VAL A 308 -25.06 6.00 7.05
C VAL A 308 -25.20 6.26 8.55
N ALA A 309 -24.18 5.89 9.31
CA ALA A 309 -24.05 6.14 10.73
C ALA A 309 -22.88 7.10 10.98
N LEU A 310 -23.20 8.31 11.41
CA LEU A 310 -22.23 9.32 11.84
C LEU A 310 -22.17 9.28 13.37
N GLY A 311 -20.96 9.18 13.91
CA GLY A 311 -20.70 9.35 15.33
C GLY A 311 -19.45 10.20 15.53
N GLY A 312 -19.19 10.69 16.74
CA GLY A 312 -18.02 11.53 17.04
C GLY A 312 -18.09 12.94 16.43
N GLU A 313 -16.95 13.52 16.07
CA GLU A 313 -16.88 14.91 15.58
C GLU A 313 -16.83 14.99 14.05
N HIS A 314 -17.68 15.85 13.48
CA HIS A 314 -17.72 16.16 12.05
C HIS A 314 -17.64 17.67 11.86
N LYS A 315 -16.56 18.16 11.24
CA LYS A 315 -16.27 19.57 11.03
C LYS A 315 -15.90 19.86 9.58
#